data_AF-N8Y609-F1
#
_entry.id   AF-N8Y609-F1
#
_cell.length_a   1.000
_cell.length_b   1.000
_cell.length_c   1.000
_cell.angle_alpha   90.00
_cell.angle_beta   90.00
_cell.angle_gamma   90.00
#
_symmetry.space_group_name_H-M   'P 1'
#
loop_
_entity.id
_entity.type
_entity.pdbx_description
1 polymer ?
#
loop_
_entity_poly.entity_id
_entity_poly.type
_entity_poly.pdbx_seq_one_letter_code
_entity_poly.pdbx_strand_id
1 'polypeptide(L)'
;MIKIVGRLCDLVGRVLLITTPFIVEYAVAGSASSGVLTNDGLRYFATTYSYFLLIMASVLFLIVGSVVGYFYPTPQYGVKPYPKWIKLLISMGGGILGFIYYIETKNDITPIIIIWVACVSFVSPAIIHLVHAGVIKFAMGKANLTDDDIKRIRDSFGDQEK
;
A
#
# COMPACT_ATOMS: atom_id res chain seq x y z
N MET A 1 1.62 -19.36 -1.29
CA MET A 1 1.63 -18.52 -2.52
C MET A 1 0.26 -18.47 -3.19
N ILE A 2 -0.31 -19.60 -3.63
CA ILE A 2 -1.61 -19.66 -4.33
C ILE A 2 -2.74 -18.94 -3.58
N LYS A 3 -2.86 -19.12 -2.25
CA LYS A 3 -3.88 -18.43 -1.44
C LYS A 3 -3.73 -16.90 -1.41
N ILE A 4 -2.51 -16.37 -1.54
CA ILE A 4 -2.25 -14.92 -1.50
C ILE A 4 -2.54 -14.32 -2.88
N VAL A 5 -2.10 -15.00 -3.95
CA VAL A 5 -2.44 -14.63 -5.34
C VAL A 5 -3.95 -14.66 -5.56
N GLY A 6 -4.64 -15.68 -5.03
CA GLY A 6 -6.11 -15.76 -5.10
C GLY A 6 -6.81 -14.60 -4.39
N ARG A 7 -6.33 -14.19 -3.20
CA ARG A 7 -6.86 -13.00 -2.50
C ARG A 7 -6.56 -11.71 -3.26
N LEU A 8 -5.44 -11.62 -3.96
CA LEU A 8 -5.08 -10.49 -4.82
C LEU A 8 -6.00 -10.37 -6.02
N CYS A 9 -6.23 -11.48 -6.73
CA CYS A 9 -7.18 -11.52 -7.84
C CYS A 9 -8.61 -11.22 -7.38
N ASP A 10 -9.00 -11.70 -6.20
CA ASP A 10 -10.31 -11.36 -5.59
C ASP A 10 -10.38 -9.86 -5.25
N LEU A 11 -9.32 -9.26 -4.70
CA LEU A 11 -9.30 -7.84 -4.35
C LEU A 11 -9.31 -6.94 -5.59
N VAL A 12 -8.51 -7.28 -6.62
CA VAL A 12 -8.53 -6.60 -7.93
C VAL A 12 -9.89 -6.80 -8.60
N GLY A 13 -10.46 -8.00 -8.54
CA GLY A 13 -11.79 -8.30 -9.07
C GLY A 13 -12.90 -7.51 -8.38
N ARG A 14 -12.84 -7.34 -7.05
CA ARG A 14 -13.77 -6.51 -6.28
C ARG A 14 -13.63 -5.02 -6.60
N VAL A 15 -12.40 -4.55 -6.76
CA VAL A 15 -12.13 -3.17 -7.21
C VAL A 15 -12.72 -2.95 -8.62
N LEU A 16 -12.51 -3.90 -9.53
CA LEU A 16 -13.11 -3.86 -10.86
C LEU A 16 -14.64 -3.87 -10.80
N LEU A 17 -15.24 -4.70 -9.94
CA LEU A 17 -16.69 -4.79 -9.71
C LEU A 17 -17.30 -3.49 -9.18
N ILE A 18 -16.59 -2.77 -8.30
CA ILE A 18 -17.03 -1.46 -7.80
C ILE A 18 -16.93 -0.39 -8.89
N THR A 19 -15.95 -0.50 -9.80
CA THR A 19 -15.79 0.44 -10.91
C THR A 19 -16.64 0.12 -12.15
N THR A 20 -17.07 -1.13 -12.32
CA THR A 20 -17.94 -1.52 -13.45
C THR A 20 -19.23 -0.71 -13.56
N PRO A 21 -20.00 -0.39 -12.50
CA PRO A 21 -21.19 0.44 -12.65
C PRO A 21 -20.86 1.85 -13.17
N PHE A 22 -19.75 2.46 -12.76
CA PHE A 22 -19.31 3.77 -13.29
C PHE A 22 -18.92 3.70 -14.77
N ILE A 23 -18.28 2.61 -15.19
CA ILE A 23 -17.91 2.35 -16.59
C ILE A 23 -19.18 2.07 -17.42
N VAL A 24 -20.14 1.33 -16.87
CA VAL A 24 -21.39 0.95 -17.52
C VAL A 24 -22.34 2.15 -17.64
N GLU A 25 -22.50 2.96 -16.60
CA GLU A 25 -23.29 4.20 -16.67
C GLU A 25 -22.73 5.16 -17.71
N TYR A 26 -21.40 5.24 -17.85
CA TYR A 26 -20.76 6.02 -18.91
C TYR A 26 -20.96 5.42 -20.32
N ALA A 27 -20.80 4.10 -20.47
CA ALA A 27 -21.03 3.42 -21.73
C ALA A 27 -22.49 3.53 -22.18
N VAL A 28 -23.45 3.51 -21.24
CA VAL A 28 -24.88 3.70 -21.50
C VAL A 28 -25.20 5.17 -21.78
N ALA A 29 -24.57 6.13 -21.08
CA ALA A 29 -24.71 7.56 -21.41
C ALA A 29 -24.11 7.90 -22.80
N GLY A 30 -23.10 7.15 -23.26
CA GLY A 30 -22.52 7.24 -24.61
C GLY A 30 -23.20 6.35 -25.68
N SER A 31 -24.19 5.53 -25.30
CA SER A 31 -24.79 4.49 -26.17
C SER A 31 -25.77 5.02 -27.23
N ALA A 32 -25.70 6.30 -27.58
CA ALA A 32 -26.17 6.78 -28.88
C ALA A 32 -25.14 6.58 -30.01
N SER A 33 -23.92 6.09 -29.74
CA SER A 33 -22.96 5.80 -30.81
C SER A 33 -22.08 4.58 -30.51
N SER A 34 -21.90 3.74 -31.51
CA SER A 34 -21.00 2.57 -31.58
C SER A 34 -19.50 2.93 -31.53
N GLY A 35 -19.14 4.00 -30.81
CA GLY A 35 -17.82 4.63 -30.81
C GLY A 35 -17.02 4.48 -29.50
N VAL A 36 -17.54 3.80 -28.48
CA VAL A 36 -16.90 3.75 -27.14
C VAL A 36 -15.53 3.07 -27.14
N LEU A 37 -15.25 2.19 -28.12
CA LEU A 37 -13.95 1.54 -28.30
C LEU A 37 -13.14 2.07 -29.50
N THR A 38 -13.53 3.20 -30.10
CA THR A 38 -12.68 3.86 -31.11
C THR A 38 -11.58 4.66 -30.42
N ASN A 39 -10.47 4.91 -31.13
CA ASN A 39 -9.36 5.72 -30.59
C ASN A 39 -9.84 7.10 -30.11
N ASP A 40 -10.86 7.68 -30.76
CA ASP A 40 -11.42 8.99 -30.40
C ASP A 40 -12.32 8.90 -29.15
N GLY A 41 -13.12 7.84 -29.03
CA GLY A 41 -13.90 7.57 -27.81
C GLY A 41 -13.00 7.32 -26.59
N LEU A 42 -11.91 6.56 -26.78
CA LEU A 42 -10.93 6.27 -25.74
C LEU A 42 -10.17 7.54 -25.31
N ARG A 43 -9.82 8.41 -26.26
CA ARG A 43 -9.21 9.72 -25.97
C ARG A 43 -10.14 10.62 -25.19
N TYR A 44 -11.41 10.72 -25.62
CA TYR A 44 -12.41 11.53 -24.92
C TYR A 44 -12.61 11.04 -23.47
N PHE A 45 -12.76 9.73 -23.28
CA PHE A 45 -12.86 9.13 -21.95
C PHE A 45 -11.63 9.41 -21.08
N ALA A 46 -10.43 9.23 -21.63
CA ALA A 46 -9.17 9.47 -20.92
C ALA A 46 -9.00 10.93 -20.52
N THR A 47 -9.45 11.88 -21.34
CA THR A 47 -9.39 13.31 -21.01
C THR A 47 -10.44 13.73 -19.99
N THR A 48 -11.66 13.21 -20.09
CA THR A 48 -12.77 13.59 -19.20
C THR A 48 -12.63 12.99 -17.80
N TYR A 49 -12.10 11.77 -17.69
CA TYR A 49 -11.94 11.04 -16.43
C TYR A 49 -10.49 10.83 -16.03
N SER A 50 -9.58 11.68 -16.49
CA SER A 50 -8.14 11.57 -16.26
C SER A 50 -7.81 11.36 -14.78
N TYR A 51 -8.40 12.15 -13.89
CA TYR A 51 -8.19 12.05 -12.46
C TYR A 51 -8.72 10.74 -11.85
N PHE A 52 -9.91 10.30 -12.25
CA PHE A 52 -10.46 9.03 -11.79
C PHE A 52 -9.59 7.84 -12.21
N LEU A 53 -9.12 7.85 -13.47
CA LEU A 53 -8.21 6.82 -13.98
C LEU A 53 -6.86 6.83 -13.25
N LEU A 54 -6.33 8.00 -12.93
CA LEU A 54 -5.09 8.15 -12.16
C LEU A 54 -5.23 7.64 -10.73
N ILE A 55 -6.36 7.91 -10.07
CA ILE A 55 -6.68 7.37 -8.73
C ILE A 55 -6.74 5.84 -8.80
N MET A 56 -7.47 5.28 -9.76
CA MET A 56 -7.59 3.84 -9.95
C MET A 56 -6.24 3.17 -10.23
N ALA A 57 -5.42 3.77 -11.11
CA ALA A 57 -4.07 3.29 -11.37
C ALA A 57 -3.20 3.34 -10.11
N SER A 58 -3.34 4.39 -9.29
CA SER A 58 -2.61 4.51 -8.02
C SER A 58 -3.01 3.42 -7.03
N VAL A 59 -4.30 3.04 -6.96
CA VAL A 59 -4.78 1.92 -6.12
C VAL A 59 -4.21 0.59 -6.59
N LEU A 60 -4.18 0.34 -7.90
CA LEU A 60 -3.58 -0.89 -8.45
C LEU A 60 -2.08 -0.98 -8.13
N PHE A 61 -1.36 0.12 -8.33
CA PHE A 61 0.07 0.19 -8.03
C PHE A 61 0.37 0.19 -6.52
N LEU A 62 -0.55 0.68 -5.68
CA LEU A 62 -0.48 0.50 -4.23
C LEU A 62 -0.50 -0.98 -3.86
N ILE A 63 -1.43 -1.75 -4.44
CA ILE A 63 -1.53 -3.20 -4.22
C ILE A 63 -0.23 -3.88 -4.67
N VAL A 64 0.27 -3.57 -5.87
CA VAL A 64 1.54 -4.13 -6.38
C VAL A 64 2.70 -3.78 -5.46
N GLY A 65 2.85 -2.51 -5.08
CA GLY A 65 3.89 -2.04 -4.15
C GLY A 65 3.80 -2.74 -2.80
N SER A 66 2.59 -2.98 -2.28
CA SER A 66 2.38 -3.68 -1.02
C SER A 66 2.72 -5.16 -1.08
N VAL A 67 2.49 -5.80 -2.22
CA VAL A 67 2.85 -7.20 -2.44
C VAL A 67 4.38 -7.34 -2.54
N VAL A 68 5.04 -6.45 -3.28
CA VAL A 68 6.50 -6.45 -3.36
C VAL A 68 7.09 -6.20 -1.96
N GLY A 69 6.58 -5.20 -1.23
CA GLY A 69 7.01 -4.91 0.14
C GLY A 69 6.77 -6.07 1.12
N TYR A 70 5.68 -6.83 0.94
CA TYR A 70 5.38 -8.03 1.73
C TYR A 70 6.48 -9.09 1.58
N PHE A 71 6.91 -9.37 0.35
CA PHE A 71 7.92 -10.39 0.06
C PHE A 71 9.36 -9.91 0.26
N TYR A 72 9.61 -8.60 0.21
CA TYR A 72 10.95 -8.06 0.37
C TYR A 72 11.47 -8.27 1.79
N PRO A 73 12.66 -8.84 2.01
CA PRO A 73 13.19 -9.03 3.36
C PRO A 73 13.38 -7.67 4.05
N THR A 74 12.75 -7.47 5.20
CA THR A 74 13.01 -6.30 6.04
C THR A 74 14.30 -6.52 6.83
N PRO A 75 15.18 -5.52 6.92
CA PRO A 75 16.41 -5.64 7.70
C PRO A 75 16.09 -5.95 9.16
N GLN A 76 16.79 -6.93 9.73
CA GLN A 76 16.60 -7.38 11.10
C GLN A 76 17.32 -6.44 12.06
N TYR A 77 16.67 -5.36 12.48
CA TYR A 77 17.17 -4.50 13.54
C TYR A 77 16.51 -4.89 14.88
N GLY A 78 17.20 -5.69 15.69
CA GLY A 78 16.76 -6.03 17.06
C GLY A 78 15.61 -7.05 17.14
N VAL A 79 14.62 -6.78 18.00
CA VAL A 79 13.50 -7.68 18.35
C VAL A 79 12.76 -8.28 17.15
N LYS A 80 12.16 -9.46 17.38
CA LYS A 80 11.51 -10.37 16.42
C LYS A 80 10.84 -9.63 15.25
N PRO A 81 11.07 -10.05 13.99
CA PRO A 81 10.50 -9.37 12.82
C PRO A 81 8.96 -9.32 12.91
N TYR A 82 8.37 -8.20 12.47
CA TYR A 82 6.92 -8.03 12.46
C TYR A 82 6.20 -9.19 11.76
N PRO A 83 5.02 -9.61 12.26
CA PRO A 83 4.21 -10.58 11.57
C PRO A 83 3.81 -10.03 10.19
N LYS A 84 3.81 -10.90 9.19
CA LYS A 84 3.67 -10.51 7.78
C LYS A 84 2.39 -9.73 7.47
N TRP A 85 1.32 -9.94 8.23
CA TRP A 85 0.05 -9.20 8.08
C TRP A 85 0.17 -7.73 8.50
N ILE A 86 0.88 -7.45 9.61
CA ILE A 86 1.13 -6.07 10.05
C ILE A 86 2.00 -5.34 9.02
N LYS A 87 2.96 -6.04 8.43
CA LYS A 87 3.79 -5.52 7.35
C LYS A 87 2.98 -5.07 6.13
N LEU A 88 1.95 -5.84 5.77
CA LEU A 88 1.04 -5.50 4.68
C LEU A 88 0.21 -4.25 5.02
N LEU A 89 -0.34 -4.16 6.24
CA LEU A 89 -1.09 -2.99 6.71
C LEU A 89 -0.24 -1.72 6.73
N ILE A 90 1.00 -1.83 7.22
CA ILE A 90 1.98 -0.73 7.21
C ILE A 90 2.26 -0.28 5.78
N SER A 91 2.44 -1.24 4.87
CA SER A 91 2.71 -0.94 3.47
C SER A 91 1.53 -0.21 2.79
N MET A 92 0.31 -0.73 2.95
CA MET A 92 -0.89 -0.10 2.41
C MET A 92 -1.12 1.28 3.03
N GLY A 93 -1.00 1.41 4.36
CA GLY A 93 -1.15 2.67 5.07
C GLY A 93 -0.11 3.70 4.63
N GLY A 94 1.14 3.29 4.46
CA GLY A 94 2.20 4.15 3.94
C GLY A 94 1.93 4.66 2.53
N GLY A 95 1.49 3.77 1.62
CA GLY A 95 1.11 4.17 0.27
C GLY A 95 -0.07 5.15 0.24
N ILE A 96 -1.10 4.95 1.08
CA ILE A 96 -2.25 5.86 1.21
C ILE A 96 -1.79 7.22 1.75
N LEU A 97 -0.97 7.25 2.80
CA LEU A 97 -0.41 8.50 3.33
C LEU A 97 0.46 9.22 2.29
N GLY A 98 1.26 8.47 1.53
CA GLY A 98 2.06 9.01 0.43
C GLY A 98 1.20 9.64 -0.66
N PHE A 99 0.04 9.06 -0.96
CA PHE A 99 -0.94 9.62 -1.89
C PHE A 99 -1.54 10.93 -1.39
N ILE A 100 -2.02 10.95 -0.14
CA ILE A 100 -2.60 12.15 0.48
C ILE A 100 -1.55 13.27 0.55
N TYR A 101 -0.34 12.96 0.98
CA TYR A 101 0.76 13.91 1.05
C TYR A 101 1.10 14.51 -0.32
N TYR A 102 1.09 13.69 -1.38
CA TYR A 102 1.34 14.17 -2.72
C TYR A 102 0.26 15.17 -3.18
N ILE A 103 -1.02 14.84 -2.94
CA ILE A 103 -2.14 15.74 -3.30
C ILE A 103 -2.02 17.06 -2.54
N GLU A 104 -1.77 17.01 -1.24
CA GLU A 104 -1.63 18.21 -0.41
C GLU A 104 -0.48 19.12 -0.89
N THR A 105 0.65 18.54 -1.27
CA THR A 105 1.84 19.30 -1.65
C THR A 105 1.84 19.78 -3.09
N LYS A 106 1.28 18.99 -4.02
CA LYS A 106 1.31 19.30 -5.46
C LYS A 106 0.01 19.93 -5.95
N ASN A 107 -1.08 19.84 -5.18
CA ASN A 107 -2.41 20.34 -5.54
C ASN A 107 -2.92 19.88 -6.91
N ASP A 108 -2.35 18.79 -7.44
CA ASP A 108 -2.70 18.20 -8.72
C ASP A 108 -2.33 16.71 -8.71
N ILE A 109 -3.03 15.92 -9.52
CA ILE A 109 -2.82 14.48 -9.67
C ILE A 109 -2.23 14.25 -11.05
N THR A 110 -0.92 14.15 -11.11
CA THR A 110 -0.18 13.84 -12.34
C THR A 110 0.24 12.36 -12.35
N PRO A 111 0.58 11.76 -13.52
CA PRO A 111 0.94 10.34 -13.63
C PRO A 111 2.07 9.87 -12.69
N ILE A 112 2.93 10.79 -12.24
CA ILE A 112 4.03 10.46 -11.32
C ILE A 112 3.52 9.99 -9.95
N ILE A 113 2.30 10.35 -9.56
CA ILE A 113 1.69 9.93 -8.30
C ILE A 113 1.58 8.40 -8.20
N ILE A 114 1.39 7.72 -9.34
CA ILE A 114 1.28 6.26 -9.40
C ILE A 114 2.58 5.61 -8.93
N ILE A 115 3.71 6.09 -9.45
CA ILE A 115 5.05 5.60 -9.08
C ILE A 115 5.35 5.98 -7.63
N TRP A 116 5.02 7.21 -7.23
CA TRP A 116 5.20 7.69 -5.86
C TRP A 116 4.51 6.78 -4.85
N VAL A 117 3.22 6.49 -5.05
CA VAL A 117 2.43 5.61 -4.18
C VAL A 117 3.02 4.20 -4.11
N ALA A 118 3.42 3.63 -5.25
CA ALA A 118 4.06 2.32 -5.29
C ALA A 118 5.36 2.28 -4.48
N CYS A 119 6.22 3.30 -4.65
CA CYS A 119 7.49 3.42 -3.95
C CYS A 119 7.29 3.62 -2.44
N VAL A 120 6.41 4.54 -2.03
CA VAL A 120 6.14 4.75 -0.60
C VAL A 120 5.55 3.49 0.03
N SER A 121 4.60 2.83 -0.64
CA SER A 121 4.03 1.56 -0.21
C SER A 121 5.11 0.48 0.00
N PHE A 122 6.03 0.34 -0.96
CA PHE A 122 7.14 -0.61 -0.89
C PHE A 122 8.11 -0.33 0.27
N VAL A 123 8.49 0.93 0.48
CA VAL A 123 9.54 1.31 1.45
C VAL A 123 9.01 1.46 2.88
N SER A 124 7.73 1.76 3.06
CA SER A 124 7.12 2.02 4.38
C SER A 124 7.39 0.96 5.45
N PRO A 125 7.30 -0.36 5.16
CA PRO A 125 7.64 -1.39 6.14
C PRO A 125 9.07 -1.31 6.68
N ALA A 126 10.04 -0.95 5.84
CA ALA A 126 11.43 -0.84 6.24
C ALA A 126 11.68 0.39 7.11
N ILE A 127 11.09 1.54 6.75
CA ILE A 127 11.20 2.79 7.53
C ILE A 127 10.60 2.60 8.92
N ILE A 128 9.39 2.05 9.01
CA ILE A 128 8.72 1.88 10.31
C ILE A 128 9.48 0.91 11.21
N HIS A 129 10.05 -0.16 10.64
CA HIS A 129 10.89 -1.08 11.41
C HIS A 129 12.17 -0.40 11.93
N LEU A 130 12.77 0.48 11.14
CA LEU A 130 13.95 1.25 11.55
C LEU A 130 13.61 2.28 12.63
N VAL A 131 12.50 3.01 12.48
CA VAL A 131 12.01 3.96 13.49
C VAL A 131 11.71 3.25 14.80
N HIS A 132 11.01 2.11 14.74
CA HIS A 132 10.70 1.31 15.93
C HIS A 132 11.97 0.83 16.64
N ALA A 133 12.94 0.29 15.91
CA ALA A 133 14.22 -0.13 16.48
C ALA A 133 14.99 1.05 17.11
N GLY A 134 14.97 2.22 16.48
CA GLY A 134 15.55 3.45 17.01
C GLY A 134 14.90 3.91 18.31
N VAL A 135 13.56 3.88 18.37
CA VAL A 135 12.79 4.24 19.58
C VAL A 135 13.09 3.29 20.73
N ILE A 136 13.15 1.97 20.48
CA ILE A 136 13.50 0.99 21.51
C ILE A 136 14.92 1.23 22.00
N LYS A 137 15.89 1.43 21.09
CA LYS A 137 17.28 1.70 21.47
C LYS A 137 17.43 2.98 22.29
N PHE A 138 16.70 4.03 21.94
CA PHE A 138 16.67 5.27 22.70
C PHE A 138 16.05 5.09 24.09
N ALA A 139 14.92 4.37 24.18
CA ALA A 139 14.29 4.06 25.46
C ALA A 139 15.18 3.20 26.36
N MET A 140 15.88 2.21 25.80
CA MET A 140 16.88 1.40 26.51
C MET A 140 18.02 2.25 27.07
N GLY A 141 18.59 3.13 26.24
CA GLY A 141 19.65 4.03 26.68
C GLY A 141 19.23 4.95 27.82
N LYS A 142 17.97 5.42 27.82
CA LYS A 142 17.42 6.23 28.92
C LYS A 142 17.16 5.42 30.19
N ALA A 143 16.79 4.15 30.05
CA ALA A 143 16.52 3.24 31.15
C ALA A 143 17.76 2.49 31.67
N ASN A 144 18.93 2.70 31.04
CA ASN A 144 20.18 1.99 31.32
C ASN A 144 20.03 0.45 31.23
N LEU A 145 19.15 0.00 30.33
CA LEU A 145 18.86 -1.42 30.11
C LEU A 145 19.71 -1.94 28.95
N THR A 146 20.21 -3.16 29.12
CA THR A 146 21.01 -3.86 28.12
C THR A 146 20.13 -4.76 27.23
N ASP A 147 20.62 -5.14 26.05
CA ASP A 147 19.91 -6.06 25.15
C ASP A 147 19.59 -7.41 25.83
N ASP A 148 20.44 -7.84 26.77
CA ASP A 148 20.23 -9.04 27.58
C ASP A 148 19.05 -8.90 28.56
N ASP A 149 18.80 -7.70 29.09
CA ASP A 149 17.67 -7.43 29.99
C ASP A 149 16.35 -7.49 29.23
N ILE A 150 16.29 -6.95 28.01
CA ILE A 150 15.11 -7.09 27.14
C ILE A 150 14.86 -8.54 26.78
N LYS A 151 15.91 -9.33 26.54
CA LYS A 151 15.78 -10.75 26.23
C LYS A 151 15.19 -11.51 27.41
N ARG A 152 15.64 -11.24 28.64
CA ARG A 152 15.09 -11.81 29.88
C ARG A 152 13.63 -11.39 30.12
N ILE A 153 13.30 -10.12 29.90
CA ILE A 153 11.92 -9.61 30.03
C ILE A 153 11.02 -10.34 29.02
N ARG A 154 11.42 -10.42 27.75
CA ARG A 154 10.68 -11.16 26.72
C ARG A 154 10.47 -12.62 27.10
N ASP A 155 11.52 -13.29 27.57
CA ASP A 155 11.45 -14.70 27.94
C ASP A 155 10.53 -14.90 29.17
N SER A 156 10.49 -13.94 30.11
CA SER A 156 9.55 -13.96 31.25
C SER A 156 8.08 -13.79 30.88
N PHE A 157 7.79 -13.12 29.75
CA PHE A 157 6.43 -13.00 29.21
C PHE A 157 6.05 -14.16 28.26
N GLY A 158 7.04 -14.87 27.69
CA GLY A 158 6.83 -15.97 26.74
C GLY A 158 6.21 -17.23 27.35
N ASP A 159 6.32 -17.42 28.66
CA ASP A 159 5.74 -18.57 29.38
C ASP A 159 4.25 -18.42 29.70
N GLN A 160 3.63 -17.27 29.43
CA GLN A 160 2.24 -16.97 29.83
C GLN A 160 1.18 -17.07 28.72
N GLU A 161 1.56 -17.31 27.45
CA GLU A 161 0.60 -17.49 26.35
C GLU A 161 0.70 -18.90 25.76
N LYS A 162 -0.14 -19.82 26.27
CA LYS A 162 -0.58 -21.05 25.59
C LYS A 162 -2.02 -20.90 25.14
#